data_AF-A0A369I3M6-F1
#
_entry.id   AF-A0A369I3M6-F1
#
_cell.length_a   1.000
_cell.length_b   1.000
_cell.length_c   1.000
_cell.angle_alpha   90.00
_cell.angle_beta   90.00
_cell.angle_gamma   90.00
#
_symmetry.space_group_name_H-M   'P 1'
#
loop_
_entity.id
_entity.type
_entity.pdbx_description
1 polymer ?
#
loop_
_entity_poly.entity_id
_entity_poly.type
_entity_poly.pdbx_seq_one_letter_code
_entity_poly.pdbx_strand_id
1 'polypeptide(L)' 'MATLLIEIEDKKLKFFKELLQNLSFVKMREILPDEDTDEQVISNIRQGVKEMRLVEQGKMKSRSAREFLQDL' A
#
# COMPACT_ATOMS: atom_id res chain seq x y z
N MET A 1 0.90 -16.62 -24.30
CA MET A 1 1.69 -15.77 -23.37
C MET A 1 2.07 -16.64 -22.19
N ALA A 2 3.34 -16.66 -21.79
CA ALA A 2 3.82 -17.41 -20.63
C ALA A 2 4.15 -16.42 -19.50
N THR A 3 3.94 -16.83 -18.24
CA THR A 3 4.23 -16.01 -17.06
C THR A 3 5.36 -16.66 -16.28
N LEU A 4 6.34 -15.84 -15.88
CA LEU A 4 7.50 -16.25 -15.11
C LEU A 4 7.60 -15.36 -13.87
N LEU A 5 7.77 -15.97 -12.71
CA LEU A 5 8.08 -15.29 -11.46
C LEU A 5 9.58 -15.41 -11.19
N ILE A 6 10.24 -14.30 -10.87
CA ILE A 6 11.68 -14.25 -10.64
C ILE A 6 11.90 -13.50 -9.33
N GLU A 7 12.57 -14.14 -8.37
CA GLU A 7 13.05 -13.50 -7.16
C GLU A 7 14.48 -12.97 -7.39
N ILE A 8 14.71 -11.71 -7.04
CA ILE A 8 15.96 -11.01 -7.30
C ILE A 8 16.33 -10.20 -6.07
N GLU A 9 17.62 -10.08 -5.77
CA GLU A 9 18.09 -9.18 -4.72
C GLU A 9 17.74 -7.71 -5.05
N ASP A 10 17.20 -6.96 -4.08
CA ASP A 10 16.80 -5.55 -4.23
C ASP A 10 17.89 -4.68 -4.85
N LYS A 11 19.15 -4.91 -4.46
CA LYS A 11 20.33 -4.18 -4.97
C LYS A 11 20.49 -4.32 -6.48
N LYS A 12 19.99 -5.42 -7.06
CA LYS A 12 20.08 -5.75 -8.49
C LYS A 12 18.78 -5.46 -9.24
N LEU A 13 17.69 -5.11 -8.54
CA LEU A 13 16.38 -4.85 -9.13
C LEU A 13 16.44 -3.73 -10.18
N LYS A 14 17.12 -2.62 -9.86
CA LYS A 14 17.25 -1.47 -10.77
C LYS A 14 17.90 -1.87 -12.09
N PHE A 15 19.04 -2.57 -12.01
CA PHE A 15 19.77 -3.06 -13.17
C PHE A 15 18.91 -4.04 -14.00
N PHE A 16 18.23 -4.97 -13.34
CA PHE A 16 17.40 -5.94 -14.03
C PHE A 16 16.20 -5.30 -14.73
N LYS A 17 15.57 -4.30 -14.09
CA LYS A 17 14.48 -3.51 -14.69
C LYS A 17 14.94 -2.78 -15.95
N GLU A 18 16.11 -2.15 -15.92
CA GLU A 18 16.70 -1.47 -17.09
C GLU A 18 16.96 -2.45 -18.25
N LEU A 19 17.41 -3.67 -17.96
CA LEU A 19 17.58 -4.70 -19.00
C LEU A 19 16.24 -5.11 -19.62
N LEU A 20 15.21 -5.36 -18.79
CA LEU A 20 13.89 -5.75 -19.27
C LEU A 20 13.18 -4.64 -20.06
N GLN A 21 13.41 -3.37 -19.73
CA GLN A 21 12.86 -2.23 -20.48
C GLN A 21 13.33 -2.18 -21.93
N ASN A 22 14.53 -2.70 -22.22
CA ASN A 22 15.05 -2.77 -23.58
C ASN A 22 14.44 -3.91 -24.42
N LEU A 23 13.69 -4.82 -23.79
CA LEU A 23 13.06 -5.95 -24.47
C LEU A 23 11.61 -5.60 -24.82
N SER A 24 11.35 -5.22 -26.07
CA SER A 24 10.02 -4.83 -26.56
C SER A 24 8.94 -5.91 -26.47
N PHE A 25 9.34 -7.18 -26.28
CA PHE A 25 8.45 -8.32 -26.11
C PHE A 25 8.14 -8.68 -24.65
N VAL A 26 8.73 -7.97 -23.68
CA VAL A 26 8.51 -8.22 -22.25
C VAL A 26 7.50 -7.21 -21.69
N LYS A 27 6.48 -7.71 -21.00
CA LYS A 27 5.57 -6.90 -20.19
C LYS A 27 5.92 -7.09 -18.71
N MET A 28 6.44 -6.04 -18.09
CA MET A 28 6.69 -6.02 -16.65
C MET A 28 5.40 -5.71 -15.89
N ARG A 29 5.15 -6.45 -14.81
CA ARG A 29 4.15 -6.11 -13.81
C ARG A 29 4.88 -6.02 -12.48
N GLU A 30 4.85 -4.85 -11.87
CA GLU A 30 5.36 -4.66 -10.52
C GLU A 30 4.32 -5.25 -9.56
N ILE A 31 4.70 -6.33 -8.90
CA ILE A 31 3.94 -6.89 -7.80
C ILE A 31 4.54 -6.23 -6.56
N LEU A 32 4.18 -4.95 -6.34
CA LEU A 32 4.54 -4.28 -5.10
C LEU A 32 3.83 -5.05 -3.97
N PRO A 33 4.54 -5.46 -2.92
CA PRO A 33 3.89 -6.02 -1.74
C PRO A 33 3.04 -4.92 -1.11
N ASP A 34 1.72 -4.99 -1.30
CA ASP A 34 0.68 -4.19 -0.62
C ASP A 34 1.15 -2.81 -0.11
N GLU A 35 1.71 -1.96 -0.99
CA GLU A 35 1.77 -0.54 -0.68
C GLU A 35 0.36 -0.02 -0.82
N ASP A 36 -0.24 0.41 0.29
CA ASP A 36 -1.54 1.09 0.31
C ASP A 36 -1.53 2.14 -0.81
N THR A 37 -2.42 1.97 -1.79
CA THR A 37 -2.53 2.95 -2.87
C THR A 37 -2.86 4.33 -2.29
N ASP A 38 -2.44 5.41 -2.93
CA ASP A 38 -2.77 6.77 -2.49
C ASP A 38 -4.28 6.95 -2.22
N GLU A 39 -5.12 6.27 -3.01
CA GLU A 39 -6.57 6.24 -2.82
C GLU A 39 -7.00 5.52 -1.52
N GLN A 40 -6.35 4.40 -1.20
CA GLN A 40 -6.55 3.66 0.05
C GLN A 40 -6.16 4.52 1.26
N VAL A 41 -5.02 5.20 1.20
CA VAL A 41 -4.52 6.10 2.25
C VAL A 41 -5.50 7.26 2.46
N ILE A 42 -5.95 7.91 1.39
CA ILE A 42 -6.93 9.01 1.46
C ILE A 42 -8.26 8.52 2.03
N SER A 43 -8.71 7.33 1.65
CA SER A 43 -9.94 6.72 2.17
C SER A 43 -9.84 6.46 3.67
N ASN A 44 -8.73 5.88 4.13
CA ASN A 44 -8.46 5.59 5.53
C ASN A 44 -8.43 6.87 6.38
N ILE A 45 -7.77 7.94 5.90
CA ILE A 45 -7.76 9.25 6.58
C ILE A 45 -9.18 9.84 6.66
N ARG A 46 -9.95 9.80 5.57
CA ARG A 46 -11.34 10.30 5.56
C ARG A 46 -12.23 9.53 6.53
N GLN A 47 -12.03 8.23 6.65
CA GLN A 47 -12.76 7.40 7.61
C GLN A 47 -12.42 7.81 9.04
N GLY A 48 -11.14 7.96 9.37
CA GLY A 48 -10.72 8.43 10.71
C GLY A 48 -11.33 9.77 11.12
N VAL A 49 -11.43 10.73 10.18
CA VAL A 49 -12.10 12.03 10.43
C VAL A 49 -13.60 11.88 10.67
N LYS A 50 -14.27 10.96 9.97
CA LYS A 50 -15.70 10.69 10.21
C LYS A 50 -15.93 10.08 11.60
N GLU A 51 -15.09 9.12 11.99
CA GLU A 51 -15.15 8.48 13.31
C GLU A 51 -14.90 9.50 14.43
N MET A 52 -13.91 10.38 14.28
CA MET A 52 -13.66 11.48 15.21
C MET A 52 -14.92 12.35 15.41
N ARG A 53 -15.58 12.76 14.32
CA ARG A 53 -16.81 13.56 14.40
C ARG A 53 -17.95 12.83 15.09
N LEU A 54 -18.06 11.51 14.94
CA LEU A 54 -19.08 10.71 15.61
C LEU A 54 -18.81 10.60 17.12
N VAL A 55 -17.54 10.54 17.51
CA VAL A 55 -17.09 10.60 18.91
C VAL A 55 -17.42 11.96 19.51
N GLU A 56 -17.13 13.06 18.81
CA GLU A 56 -17.47 14.42 19.26
C GLU A 56 -18.98 14.62 19.44
N GLN A 57 -19.80 13.98 18.59
CA GLN A 57 -21.26 13.99 18.70
C GLN A 57 -21.80 13.08 19.80
N GLY A 58 -20.94 12.34 20.52
CA GLY A 58 -21.34 11.36 21.53
C GLY A 58 -22.03 10.10 20.96
N LYS A 59 -21.99 9.90 19.63
CA LYS A 59 -22.60 8.76 18.94
C LYS A 59 -21.69 7.53 18.90
N MET A 60 -20.40 7.71 19.18
CA MET A 60 -19.39 6.66 19.18
C MET A 60 -18.50 6.80 20.41
N LYS A 61 -18.10 5.66 21.00
CA LYS A 61 -17.16 5.67 22.13
C LYS A 61 -15.75 5.94 21.62
N SER A 62 -15.06 6.89 22.23
CA SER A 62 -13.63 7.09 22.00
C SER A 62 -12.83 5.91 22.56
N ARG A 63 -11.71 5.60 21.92
CA ARG A 63 -10.67 4.74 22.50
C ARG A 63 -9.40 5.54 22.78
N SER A 64 -8.53 5.00 23.64
CA SER A 64 -7.27 5.68 23.94
C SER A 64 -6.36 5.70 22.71
N ALA A 65 -5.55 6.75 22.55
CA ALA A 65 -4.60 6.83 21.43
C ALA A 65 -3.55 5.70 21.48
N ARG A 66 -3.19 5.23 22.69
CA ARG A 66 -2.25 4.11 22.88
C ARG A 66 -2.81 2.79 22.39
N GLU A 67 -4.05 2.50 22.77
CA GLU A 67 -4.78 1.31 22.30
C GLU A 67 -4.99 1.37 20.78
N PHE A 68 -5.28 2.56 20.25
CA PHE A 68 -5.41 2.73 18.81
C PHE A 68 -4.14 2.39 18.03
N LEU A 69 -2.99 2.86 18.50
CA LEU A 69 -1.69 2.61 17.87
C LEU A 69 -1.17 1.18 18.04
N GLN A 70 -1.79 0.37 18.90
CA GLN A 70 -1.39 -1.01 19.13
C GLN A 70 -2.09 -1.99 18.17
N ASP A 71 -3.20 -1.57 17.55
CA ASP A 71 -4.03 -2.35 16.63
C ASP A 71 -3.70 -2.11 15.14
N LEU A 72 -2.85 -1.12 14.84
CA LEU A 72 -2.35 -0.80 13.50
C LEU A 72 -1.04 -1.54 13.22
#